data_AF-A0A0A2GT72-F1
#
_entry.id   AF-A0A0A2GT72-F1
#
_cell.length_a   1.000
_cell.length_b   1.000
_cell.length_c   1.000
_cell.angle_alpha   90.00
_cell.angle_beta   90.00
_cell.angle_gamma   90.00
#
_symmetry.space_group_name_H-M   'P 1'
#
loop_
_entity.id
_entity.type
_entity.pdbx_description
1 polymer ?
#
loop_
_entity_poly.entity_id
_entity_poly.type
_entity_poly.pdbx_seq_one_letter_code
_entity_poly.pdbx_strand_id
1 'polypeptide(L)'
;MKIKAIILLVAVVMVSAFAKAQKTMDTFEVQVDGLGCPFCAYGLEKKFKEFKGIKKVVIDIETGDFSFQYPSEKNLTMQAVVKQVEKAGYTPITSKITRADGTVEANEANTTELSAESVVVTQQVLVAGKCGMCEARIINAAGNIPGVTAAAWKQDQQMMKVTYDKSQVTLDGIQSEIARIGHDTKAHKATDEAYANLPGCCKYERLDQ
;
A
#
# COMPACT_ATOMS: atom_id res chain seq x y z
N MET A 1 -37.16 -26.64 64.47
CA MET A 1 -35.93 -25.83 64.57
C MET A 1 -35.14 -25.89 63.25
N LYS A 2 -35.30 -24.84 62.43
CA LYS A 2 -34.29 -24.14 61.59
C LYS A 2 -33.16 -24.92 60.86
N ILE A 3 -33.39 -25.82 59.88
CA ILE A 3 -32.28 -26.24 58.95
C ILE A 3 -32.76 -26.66 57.54
N LYS A 4 -33.57 -25.88 56.80
CA LYS A 4 -33.92 -26.25 55.40
C LYS A 4 -33.95 -25.13 54.35
N ALA A 5 -33.49 -23.90 54.65
CA ALA A 5 -33.64 -22.77 53.72
C ALA A 5 -32.34 -22.22 53.09
N ILE A 6 -31.15 -22.78 53.39
CA ILE A 6 -29.87 -22.13 53.00
C ILE A 6 -29.14 -22.81 51.83
N ILE A 7 -29.53 -24.03 51.43
CA ILE A 7 -28.77 -24.79 50.42
C ILE A 7 -29.18 -24.46 48.96
N LEU A 8 -30.30 -23.76 48.74
CA LEU A 8 -30.77 -23.47 47.37
C LEU A 8 -30.27 -22.15 46.77
N LEU A 9 -29.54 -21.32 47.53
CA LEU A 9 -29.05 -20.01 47.04
C LEU A 9 -27.58 -20.02 46.59
N VAL A 10 -26.84 -21.09 46.85
CA VAL A 10 -25.42 -21.21 46.47
C VAL A 10 -25.25 -21.80 45.06
N ALA A 11 -26.26 -22.49 44.52
CA ALA A 11 -26.16 -23.13 43.20
C ALA A 11 -26.43 -22.18 42.01
N VAL A 12 -27.00 -20.99 42.22
CA VAL A 12 -27.35 -20.05 41.14
C VAL A 12 -26.21 -19.07 40.81
N VAL A 13 -25.20 -18.94 41.67
CA VAL A 13 -24.07 -18.02 41.44
C VAL A 13 -22.99 -18.62 40.53
N MET A 14 -23.07 -19.92 40.17
CA MET A 14 -22.03 -20.62 39.40
C MET A 14 -22.33 -20.80 37.90
N VAL A 15 -23.29 -20.09 37.31
CA VAL A 15 -23.69 -20.31 35.90
C VAL A 15 -23.21 -19.21 34.93
N SER A 16 -22.71 -18.06 35.39
CA SER A 16 -22.28 -16.99 34.45
C SER A 16 -20.82 -17.05 33.99
N ALA A 17 -20.01 -18.02 34.44
CA ALA A 17 -18.60 -18.13 34.03
C ALA A 17 -18.35 -19.06 32.81
N PHE A 18 -19.39 -19.62 32.20
CA PHE A 18 -19.28 -20.38 30.95
C PHE A 18 -19.61 -19.52 29.72
N ALA A 19 -19.13 -18.27 29.69
CA ALA A 19 -18.86 -17.63 28.42
C ALA A 19 -17.70 -18.41 27.80
N LYS A 20 -18.06 -19.38 26.97
CA LYS A 20 -17.16 -20.25 26.23
C LYS A 20 -15.93 -19.45 25.80
N ALA A 21 -14.75 -20.00 26.07
CA ALA A 21 -13.54 -19.74 25.30
C ALA A 21 -13.83 -20.13 23.84
N GLN A 22 -14.65 -19.33 23.16
CA GLN A 22 -14.82 -19.38 21.74
C GLN A 22 -13.50 -18.86 21.22
N LYS A 23 -12.68 -19.74 20.64
CA LYS A 23 -11.49 -19.31 19.89
C LYS A 23 -12.00 -18.41 18.78
N THR A 24 -11.94 -17.11 19.04
CA THR A 24 -12.23 -16.05 18.10
C THR A 24 -11.17 -16.12 17.01
N MET A 25 -11.62 -16.20 15.77
CA MET A 25 -10.75 -16.30 14.61
C MET A 25 -11.05 -15.11 13.71
N ASP A 26 -10.01 -14.42 13.28
CA ASP A 26 -10.09 -13.42 12.24
C ASP A 26 -10.10 -14.16 10.89
N THR A 27 -10.87 -13.64 9.93
CA THR A 27 -10.92 -14.14 8.55
C THR A 27 -10.18 -13.18 7.65
N PHE A 28 -9.19 -13.70 6.94
CA PHE A 28 -8.37 -12.97 5.97
C PHE A 28 -8.80 -13.41 4.57
N GLU A 29 -8.98 -12.44 3.68
CA GLU A 29 -9.30 -12.61 2.27
C GLU A 29 -8.31 -11.76 1.49
N VAL A 30 -7.51 -12.37 0.62
CA VAL A 30 -6.43 -11.69 -0.10
C VAL A 30 -6.49 -12.11 -1.54
N GLN A 31 -6.67 -11.14 -2.44
CA GLN A 31 -6.52 -11.40 -3.87
C GLN A 31 -5.06 -11.20 -4.25
N VAL A 32 -4.50 -12.13 -5.01
CA VAL A 32 -3.09 -12.10 -5.42
C VAL A 32 -2.94 -12.37 -6.91
N ASP A 33 -2.01 -11.65 -7.54
CA ASP A 33 -1.62 -11.86 -8.92
C ASP A 33 -0.53 -12.95 -9.04
N GLY A 34 -0.54 -13.67 -10.17
CA GLY A 34 0.44 -14.73 -10.47
C GLY A 34 0.02 -16.15 -10.08
N LEU A 35 -1.22 -16.35 -9.62
CA LEU A 35 -1.76 -17.65 -9.25
C LEU A 35 -2.32 -18.39 -10.47
N GLY A 36 -1.44 -18.83 -11.38
CA GLY A 36 -1.84 -19.38 -12.68
C GLY A 36 -2.00 -20.91 -12.76
N CYS A 37 -1.63 -21.67 -11.72
CA CYS A 37 -1.72 -23.13 -11.73
C CYS A 37 -1.82 -23.75 -10.32
N PRO A 38 -2.24 -25.03 -10.20
CA PRO A 38 -2.34 -25.73 -8.91
C PRO A 38 -1.04 -25.76 -8.09
N PHE A 39 0.13 -25.77 -8.76
CA PHE A 39 1.42 -25.74 -8.06
C PHE A 39 1.72 -24.39 -7.41
N CYS A 40 1.25 -23.29 -8.01
CA CYS A 40 1.35 -21.95 -7.42
C CYS A 40 0.54 -21.88 -6.12
N ALA A 41 -0.72 -22.34 -6.16
CA ALA A 41 -1.59 -22.41 -4.98
C ALA A 41 -0.95 -23.20 -3.83
N TYR A 42 -0.36 -24.36 -4.13
CA TYR A 42 0.35 -25.16 -3.15
C TYR A 42 1.55 -24.42 -2.54
N GLY A 43 2.31 -23.69 -3.37
CA GLY A 43 3.43 -22.86 -2.92
C GLY A 43 2.99 -21.78 -1.93
N LEU A 44 1.89 -21.08 -2.23
CA LEU A 44 1.31 -20.06 -1.37
C LEU A 44 0.84 -20.68 -0.04
N GLU A 45 0.05 -21.75 -0.09
CA GLU A 45 -0.43 -22.45 1.11
C GLU A 45 0.74 -22.92 2.00
N LYS A 46 1.76 -23.51 1.39
CA LYS A 46 2.95 -23.99 2.12
C LYS A 46 3.69 -22.86 2.83
N LYS A 47 3.80 -21.68 2.20
CA LYS A 47 4.39 -20.50 2.83
C LYS A 47 3.53 -19.98 3.97
N PHE A 48 2.21 -19.99 3.82
CA PHE A 48 1.31 -19.51 4.87
C PHE A 48 1.23 -20.46 6.08
N LYS A 49 1.55 -21.75 5.92
CA LYS A 49 1.72 -22.68 7.06
C LYS A 49 2.79 -22.26 8.07
N GLU A 50 3.69 -21.33 7.73
CA GLU A 50 4.63 -20.70 8.68
C GLU A 50 3.87 -19.97 9.82
N PHE A 51 2.68 -19.44 9.53
CA PHE A 51 1.78 -18.89 10.54
C PHE A 51 1.08 -20.03 11.31
N LYS A 52 1.68 -20.42 12.44
CA LYS A 52 1.13 -21.45 13.33
C LYS A 52 -0.29 -21.08 13.76
N GLY A 53 -1.29 -21.88 13.37
CA GLY A 53 -2.69 -21.70 13.78
C GLY A 53 -3.64 -21.32 12.65
N ILE A 54 -3.17 -21.20 11.41
CA ILE A 54 -4.03 -21.06 10.24
C ILE A 54 -5.02 -22.24 10.14
N LYS A 55 -6.27 -21.92 9.82
CA LYS A 55 -7.36 -22.87 9.55
C LYS A 55 -8.16 -22.41 8.32
N LYS A 56 -8.97 -23.30 7.77
CA LYS A 56 -9.91 -23.03 6.66
C LYS A 56 -9.23 -22.27 5.50
N VAL A 57 -8.13 -22.80 5.01
CA VAL A 57 -7.48 -22.26 3.83
C VAL A 57 -8.32 -22.60 2.60
N VAL A 58 -8.67 -21.59 1.82
CA VAL A 58 -9.35 -21.72 0.52
C VAL A 58 -8.58 -20.88 -0.49
N ILE A 59 -8.30 -21.46 -1.65
CA ILE A 59 -7.63 -20.78 -2.77
C ILE A 59 -8.49 -20.98 -4.01
N ASP A 60 -8.87 -19.88 -4.63
CA ASP A 60 -9.43 -19.83 -5.97
C ASP A 60 -8.31 -19.40 -6.94
N ILE A 61 -7.94 -20.32 -7.83
CA ILE A 61 -6.84 -20.10 -8.80
C ILE A 61 -7.34 -19.27 -9.98
N GLU A 62 -8.64 -19.30 -10.28
CA GLU A 62 -9.20 -18.56 -11.41
C GLU A 62 -9.29 -17.06 -11.09
N THR A 63 -9.72 -16.73 -9.87
CA THR A 63 -9.88 -15.33 -9.43
C THR A 63 -8.66 -14.79 -8.67
N GLY A 64 -7.75 -15.67 -8.25
CA GLY A 64 -6.59 -15.32 -7.43
C GLY A 64 -6.95 -15.09 -5.95
N ASP A 65 -8.14 -15.49 -5.51
CA ASP A 65 -8.58 -15.28 -4.14
C ASP A 65 -8.00 -16.32 -3.18
N PHE A 66 -7.35 -15.85 -2.14
CA PHE A 66 -6.80 -16.66 -1.07
C PHE A 66 -7.40 -16.23 0.27
N SER A 67 -8.13 -17.14 0.92
CA SER A 67 -8.71 -16.87 2.24
C SER A 67 -8.27 -17.88 3.28
N PHE A 68 -8.18 -17.41 4.53
CA PHE A 68 -7.85 -18.25 5.68
C PHE A 68 -8.35 -17.65 6.99
N GLN A 69 -8.46 -18.51 8.01
CA GLN A 69 -8.77 -18.10 9.38
C GLN A 69 -7.53 -18.17 10.26
N TYR A 70 -7.33 -17.16 11.10
CA TYR A 70 -6.22 -17.11 12.06
C TYR A 70 -6.71 -16.72 13.46
N PRO A 71 -6.11 -17.25 14.55
CA PRO A 71 -6.57 -16.95 15.90
C PRO A 71 -6.38 -15.47 16.23
N SER A 72 -7.46 -14.79 16.62
CA SER A 72 -7.47 -13.33 16.85
C SER A 72 -6.51 -12.92 17.97
N GLU A 73 -6.28 -13.79 18.96
CA GLU A 73 -5.35 -13.54 20.07
C GLU A 73 -3.89 -13.35 19.63
N LYS A 74 -3.55 -13.78 18.41
CA LYS A 74 -2.20 -13.66 17.86
C LYS A 74 -1.98 -12.37 17.08
N ASN A 75 -3.00 -11.53 16.93
CA ASN A 75 -2.91 -10.18 16.35
C ASN A 75 -2.15 -10.14 15.01
N LEU A 76 -2.50 -11.02 14.06
CA LEU A 76 -1.89 -11.02 12.74
C LEU A 76 -2.33 -9.78 11.97
N THR A 77 -1.37 -8.96 11.56
CA THR A 77 -1.65 -7.70 10.89
C THR A 77 -1.78 -7.87 9.38
N MET A 78 -2.54 -6.99 8.74
CA MET A 78 -2.64 -6.90 7.27
C MET A 78 -1.26 -6.84 6.61
N GLN A 79 -0.35 -6.01 7.15
CA GLN A 79 0.99 -5.85 6.61
C GLN A 79 1.82 -7.15 6.68
N ALA A 80 1.67 -7.93 7.76
CA ALA A 80 2.36 -9.22 7.87
C ALA A 80 1.84 -10.23 6.83
N VAL A 81 0.55 -10.19 6.52
CA VAL A 81 -0.06 -11.01 5.47
C VAL A 81 0.45 -10.61 4.09
N VAL A 82 0.40 -9.32 3.75
CA VAL A 82 0.93 -8.77 2.47
C VAL A 82 2.40 -9.15 2.29
N LYS A 83 3.25 -8.94 3.31
CA LYS A 83 4.67 -9.32 3.25
C LYS A 83 4.86 -10.83 3.05
N GLN A 84 4.00 -11.67 3.61
CA GLN A 84 4.09 -13.11 3.40
C GLN A 84 3.67 -13.51 1.98
N VAL A 85 2.70 -12.81 1.37
CA VAL A 85 2.33 -12.97 -0.04
C VAL A 85 3.52 -12.63 -0.94
N GLU A 86 4.18 -11.51 -0.71
CA GLU A 86 5.38 -11.09 -1.46
C GLU A 86 6.54 -12.08 -1.29
N LYS A 87 6.80 -12.53 -0.06
CA LYS A 87 7.80 -13.57 0.25
C LYS A 87 7.47 -14.92 -0.39
N ALA A 88 6.20 -15.18 -0.66
CA ALA A 88 5.75 -16.35 -1.40
C ALA A 88 5.88 -16.18 -2.92
N GLY A 89 6.22 -14.97 -3.41
CA GLY A 89 6.47 -14.67 -4.81
C GLY A 89 5.25 -14.13 -5.57
N TYR A 90 4.24 -13.63 -4.87
CA TYR A 90 2.99 -13.13 -5.46
C TYR A 90 2.80 -11.64 -5.20
N THR A 91 1.98 -10.98 -6.02
CA THR A 91 1.67 -9.55 -5.86
C THR A 91 0.26 -9.38 -5.28
N PRO A 92 0.09 -8.77 -4.10
CA PRO A 92 -1.23 -8.57 -3.51
C PRO A 92 -2.03 -7.47 -4.23
N ILE A 93 -3.29 -7.77 -4.57
CA ILE A 93 -4.25 -6.87 -5.26
C ILE A 93 -5.33 -6.37 -4.31
N THR A 94 -5.83 -7.19 -3.40
CA THR A 94 -6.74 -6.73 -2.35
C THR A 94 -6.46 -7.50 -1.09
N SER A 95 -6.75 -6.92 0.07
CA SER A 95 -6.64 -7.63 1.32
C SER A 95 -7.71 -7.14 2.27
N LYS A 96 -8.56 -8.04 2.73
CA LYS A 96 -9.65 -7.78 3.67
C LYS A 96 -9.50 -8.68 4.87
N ILE A 97 -9.62 -8.09 6.06
CA ILE A 97 -9.66 -8.80 7.33
C ILE A 97 -11.02 -8.52 7.95
N THR A 98 -11.77 -9.58 8.20
CA THR A 98 -12.93 -9.54 9.09
C THR A 98 -12.47 -10.03 10.45
N ARG A 99 -12.30 -9.11 11.39
CA ARG A 99 -11.89 -9.40 12.76
C ARG A 99 -13.03 -10.07 13.53
N ALA A 100 -12.69 -10.83 14.56
CA ALA A 100 -13.68 -11.55 15.35
C ALA A 100 -14.64 -10.64 16.15
N ASP A 101 -14.28 -9.38 16.38
CA ASP A 101 -15.18 -8.36 16.94
C ASP A 101 -16.18 -7.78 15.92
N GLY A 102 -16.11 -8.23 14.66
CA GLY A 102 -16.96 -7.79 13.56
C GLY A 102 -16.41 -6.58 12.81
N THR A 103 -15.27 -6.01 13.22
CA THR A 103 -14.62 -4.94 12.47
C THR A 103 -14.04 -5.49 11.16
N VAL A 104 -14.16 -4.69 10.09
CA VAL A 104 -13.65 -5.04 8.77
C VAL A 104 -12.57 -4.05 8.40
N GLU A 105 -11.37 -4.56 8.12
CA GLU A 105 -10.24 -3.81 7.58
C GLU A 105 -10.08 -4.22 6.12
N ALA A 106 -10.27 -3.32 5.17
CA ALA A 106 -10.05 -3.62 3.75
C ALA A 106 -9.00 -2.68 3.18
N ASN A 107 -8.10 -3.26 2.39
CA ASN A 107 -7.18 -2.58 1.48
C ASN A 107 -7.59 -2.98 0.06
N GLU A 108 -8.13 -2.02 -0.69
CA GLU A 108 -8.18 -2.08 -2.15
C GLU A 108 -6.77 -1.72 -2.64
N ALA A 109 -6.02 -2.63 -3.30
CA ALA A 109 -4.68 -2.24 -3.75
C ALA A 109 -4.81 -1.11 -4.77
N ASN A 110 -4.05 -0.07 -4.45
CA ASN A 110 -3.79 1.13 -5.22
C ASN A 110 -4.85 2.25 -5.18
N THR A 111 -5.46 2.48 -4.01
CA THR A 111 -5.50 3.87 -3.52
C THR A 111 -4.82 3.93 -2.15
N THR A 112 -3.78 4.75 -2.10
CA THR A 112 -2.99 5.06 -0.93
C THR A 112 -3.86 5.54 0.23
N GLU A 113 -4.11 4.72 1.24
CA GLU A 113 -4.43 5.20 2.59
C GLU A 113 -3.49 4.59 3.62
N LEU A 114 -2.60 5.47 4.06
CA LEU A 114 -1.63 5.32 5.12
C LEU A 114 -2.29 5.82 6.40
N SER A 115 -2.49 4.95 7.39
CA SER A 115 -2.71 5.41 8.76
C SER A 115 -1.35 5.66 9.42
N ALA A 116 -1.05 6.94 9.68
CA ALA A 116 -0.05 7.50 10.61
C ALA A 116 1.31 6.76 10.65
N GLU A 117 2.32 7.07 9.86
CA GLU A 117 3.02 8.37 9.71
C GLU A 117 3.80 8.30 8.38
N SER A 118 3.09 8.44 7.25
CA SER A 118 3.75 8.28 5.96
C SER A 118 4.33 9.60 5.48
N VAL A 119 5.61 9.75 5.72
CA VAL A 119 6.32 10.92 5.23
C VAL A 119 6.46 10.87 3.71
N VAL A 120 6.44 9.70 3.09
CA VAL A 120 6.56 9.52 1.64
C VAL A 120 5.19 9.60 0.95
N VAL A 121 5.07 10.46 -0.06
CA VAL A 121 3.86 10.60 -0.90
C VAL A 121 4.21 10.47 -2.38
N THR A 122 3.18 10.23 -3.21
CA THR A 122 3.29 10.31 -4.66
C THR A 122 2.40 11.42 -5.20
N GLN A 123 2.92 12.25 -6.11
CA GLN A 123 2.19 13.33 -6.73
C GLN A 123 2.42 13.35 -8.25
N GLN A 124 1.46 13.91 -8.97
CA GLN A 124 1.57 14.16 -10.41
C GLN A 124 1.60 15.66 -10.69
N VAL A 125 2.48 16.07 -11.58
CA VAL A 125 2.69 17.48 -11.93
C VAL A 125 3.01 17.62 -13.41
N LEU A 126 2.42 18.65 -14.03
CA LEU A 126 2.75 19.03 -15.39
C LEU A 126 4.18 19.57 -15.45
N VAL A 127 4.99 19.00 -16.33
CA VAL A 127 6.36 19.42 -16.62
C VAL A 127 6.54 19.44 -18.14
N ALA A 128 6.74 20.62 -18.68
CA ALA A 128 6.83 20.83 -20.12
C ALA A 128 8.11 20.18 -20.70
N GLY A 129 7.94 19.45 -21.80
CA GLY A 129 8.99 18.71 -22.49
C GLY A 129 8.43 18.05 -23.73
N LYS A 130 9.29 17.63 -24.68
CA LYS A 130 8.81 17.15 -25.99
C LYS A 130 9.42 15.85 -26.51
N CYS A 131 10.45 15.31 -25.86
CA CYS A 131 11.17 14.15 -26.36
C CYS A 131 11.76 13.30 -25.22
N GLY A 132 12.24 12.09 -25.53
CA GLY A 132 12.89 11.20 -24.56
C GLY A 132 14.15 11.78 -23.89
N MET A 133 14.84 12.76 -24.51
CA MET A 133 15.92 13.48 -23.83
C MET A 133 15.42 14.46 -22.77
N CYS A 134 14.21 15.02 -22.94
CA CYS A 134 13.54 15.79 -21.90
C CYS A 134 13.20 14.87 -20.73
N GLU A 135 12.63 13.70 -21.02
CA GLU A 135 12.31 12.67 -20.01
C GLU A 135 13.52 12.36 -19.15
N ALA A 136 14.63 11.96 -19.77
CA ALA A 136 15.86 11.63 -19.04
C ALA A 136 16.36 12.81 -18.18
N ARG A 137 16.33 14.03 -18.71
CA ARG A 137 16.76 15.23 -17.98
C ARG A 137 15.87 15.53 -16.78
N ILE A 138 14.54 15.47 -16.95
CA ILE A 138 13.54 15.73 -15.91
C ILE A 138 13.65 14.68 -14.80
N ILE A 139 13.67 13.39 -15.17
CA ILE A 139 13.76 12.28 -14.21
C ILE A 139 15.08 12.35 -13.44
N ASN A 140 16.21 12.62 -14.11
CA ASN A 140 17.50 12.74 -13.43
C ASN A 140 17.54 13.93 -12.46
N ALA A 141 16.95 15.08 -12.83
CA ALA A 141 16.89 16.22 -11.91
C ALA A 141 16.06 15.90 -10.68
N ALA A 142 14.86 15.34 -10.85
CA ALA A 142 14.01 14.96 -9.73
C ALA A 142 14.65 13.87 -8.85
N GLY A 143 15.19 12.82 -9.47
CA GLY A 143 15.77 11.67 -8.76
C GLY A 143 17.06 11.98 -7.98
N ASN A 144 17.74 13.08 -8.30
CA ASN A 144 18.94 13.52 -7.56
C ASN A 144 18.62 14.38 -6.34
N ILE A 145 17.35 14.74 -6.10
CA ILE A 145 16.96 15.54 -4.94
C ILE A 145 16.85 14.61 -3.71
N PRO A 146 17.57 14.90 -2.61
CA PRO A 146 17.41 14.16 -1.36
C PRO A 146 15.94 14.08 -0.94
N GLY A 147 15.47 12.88 -0.61
CA GLY A 147 14.08 12.63 -0.27
C GLY A 147 13.19 12.21 -1.45
N VAL A 148 13.63 12.36 -2.70
CA VAL A 148 12.92 11.75 -3.85
C VAL A 148 13.31 10.28 -3.96
N THR A 149 12.30 9.41 -4.04
CA THR A 149 12.49 7.95 -4.08
C THR A 149 12.12 7.35 -5.42
N ALA A 150 11.26 8.01 -6.21
CA ALA A 150 10.97 7.63 -7.58
C ALA A 150 10.53 8.84 -8.41
N ALA A 151 10.89 8.84 -9.69
CA ALA A 151 10.40 9.81 -10.67
C ALA A 151 10.19 9.12 -12.02
N ALA A 152 9.06 9.43 -12.66
CA ALA A 152 8.75 9.00 -14.01
C ALA A 152 8.09 10.16 -14.76
N TRP A 153 8.34 10.30 -16.05
CA TRP A 153 7.70 11.33 -16.88
C TRP A 153 7.15 10.72 -18.16
N LYS A 154 6.03 11.25 -18.63
CA LYS A 154 5.30 10.76 -19.79
C LYS A 154 5.17 11.85 -20.84
N GLN A 155 5.70 11.59 -22.04
CA GLN A 155 5.80 12.57 -23.12
C GLN A 155 4.45 12.98 -23.70
N ASP A 156 3.55 12.02 -23.87
CA ASP A 156 2.20 12.20 -24.39
C ASP A 156 1.38 13.16 -23.53
N GLN A 157 1.58 13.12 -22.22
CA GLN A 157 0.83 13.92 -21.25
C GLN A 157 1.64 15.12 -20.72
N GLN A 158 2.95 15.15 -20.96
CA GLN A 158 3.90 16.06 -20.31
C GLN A 158 3.77 16.03 -18.77
N MET A 159 3.45 14.87 -18.22
CA MET A 159 3.19 14.69 -16.79
C MET A 159 4.34 13.93 -16.13
N MET A 160 4.88 14.50 -15.05
CA MET A 160 5.78 13.81 -14.14
C MET A 160 4.98 13.22 -12.98
N LYS A 161 5.19 11.93 -12.69
CA LYS A 161 4.82 11.27 -11.43
C LYS A 161 6.06 11.18 -10.56
N VAL A 162 6.02 11.76 -9.37
CA VAL A 162 7.13 11.78 -8.42
C VAL A 162 6.70 11.26 -7.06
N THR A 163 7.51 10.39 -6.47
CA THR A 163 7.35 9.86 -5.12
C THR A 163 8.47 10.40 -4.24
N TYR A 164 8.13 11.03 -3.12
CA TYR A 164 9.09 11.74 -2.28
C TYR A 164 8.66 11.81 -0.81
N ASP A 165 9.66 11.92 0.06
CA ASP A 165 9.54 12.14 1.50
C ASP A 165 9.28 13.64 1.79
N LYS A 166 8.05 13.96 2.23
CA LYS A 166 7.59 15.31 2.62
C LYS A 166 8.33 15.93 3.80
N SER A 167 9.09 15.17 4.60
CA SER A 167 9.95 15.74 5.64
C SER A 167 11.28 16.23 5.09
N GLN A 168 11.69 15.72 3.93
CA GLN A 168 12.98 16.05 3.32
C GLN A 168 12.83 17.05 2.17
N VAL A 169 11.74 16.97 1.41
CA VAL A 169 11.51 17.81 0.24
C VAL A 169 10.02 18.11 0.03
N THR A 170 9.72 19.26 -0.56
CA THR A 170 8.35 19.64 -0.94
C THR A 170 8.14 19.48 -2.46
N LEU A 171 6.89 19.31 -2.88
CA LEU A 171 6.55 19.28 -4.32
C LEU A 171 6.93 20.59 -5.01
N ASP A 172 6.85 21.70 -4.28
CA ASP A 172 7.28 23.01 -4.76
C ASP A 172 8.79 23.07 -5.02
N GLY A 173 9.60 22.57 -4.08
CA GLY A 173 11.05 22.47 -4.23
C GLY A 173 11.47 21.57 -5.40
N ILE A 174 10.77 20.46 -5.60
CA ILE A 174 11.00 19.59 -6.77
C ILE A 174 10.70 20.33 -8.08
N GLN A 175 9.57 21.03 -8.16
CA GLN A 175 9.19 21.81 -9.34
C GLN A 175 10.18 22.96 -9.64
N SER A 176 10.67 23.62 -8.58
CA SER A 176 11.68 24.68 -8.70
C SER A 176 13.00 24.15 -9.27
N GLU A 177 13.47 22.98 -8.81
CA GLU A 177 14.69 22.37 -9.33
C GLU A 177 14.55 21.92 -10.80
N ILE A 178 13.36 21.46 -11.18
CA ILE A 178 13.04 21.14 -12.59
C ILE A 178 13.02 22.40 -13.46
N ALA A 179 12.45 23.50 -12.97
CA ALA A 179 12.49 24.79 -13.66
C ALA A 179 13.94 25.29 -13.83
N ARG A 180 14.80 25.08 -12.84
CA ARG A 180 16.22 25.46 -12.86
C ARG A 180 17.01 24.80 -13.99
N ILE A 181 16.67 23.56 -14.36
CA ILE A 181 17.32 22.84 -15.48
C ILE A 181 16.70 23.14 -16.85
N GLY A 182 15.77 24.10 -16.91
CA GLY A 182 15.20 24.62 -18.14
C GLY A 182 13.81 24.10 -18.49
N HIS A 183 13.10 23.41 -17.59
CA HIS A 183 11.77 22.83 -17.86
C HIS A 183 10.66 23.50 -17.04
N ASP A 184 9.73 24.16 -17.71
CA ASP A 184 8.59 24.82 -17.08
C ASP A 184 7.72 23.76 -16.38
N THR A 185 7.29 24.06 -15.16
CA THR A 185 6.38 23.24 -14.37
C THR A 185 5.12 24.04 -14.09
N LYS A 186 4.05 23.41 -13.57
CA LYS A 186 2.82 24.14 -13.21
C LYS A 186 3.04 25.29 -12.22
N ALA A 187 3.99 25.17 -11.29
CA ALA A 187 4.24 26.17 -10.25
C ALA A 187 5.43 27.10 -10.55
N HIS A 188 6.41 26.64 -11.34
CA HIS A 188 7.64 27.37 -11.60
C HIS A 188 7.98 27.39 -13.08
N LYS A 189 8.17 28.59 -13.63
CA LYS A 189 8.67 28.82 -14.98
C LYS A 189 10.20 28.79 -14.96
N ALA A 190 10.81 28.10 -15.93
CA ALA A 190 12.26 28.17 -16.13
C ALA A 190 12.69 29.61 -16.46
N THR A 191 13.91 30.00 -16.14
CA THR A 191 14.42 31.29 -16.63
C THR A 191 14.63 31.22 -18.14
N ASP A 192 14.55 32.35 -18.82
CA ASP A 192 14.81 32.42 -20.26
C ASP A 192 16.20 31.88 -20.61
N GLU A 193 17.19 32.11 -19.74
CA GLU A 193 18.54 31.57 -19.87
C GLU A 193 18.59 30.04 -19.72
N ALA A 194 17.99 29.48 -18.67
CA ALA A 194 17.96 28.03 -18.47
C ALA A 194 17.25 27.32 -19.63
N TYR A 195 16.14 27.90 -20.08
CA TYR A 195 15.45 27.45 -21.28
C TYR A 195 16.31 27.60 -22.52
N ALA A 196 16.99 28.75 -22.72
CA ALA A 196 17.89 29.03 -23.85
C ALA A 196 19.02 27.99 -23.97
N ASN A 197 19.54 27.51 -22.85
CA ASN A 197 20.60 26.51 -22.77
C ASN A 197 20.16 25.06 -23.00
N LEU A 198 18.86 24.80 -23.15
CA LEU A 198 18.38 23.49 -23.59
C LEU A 198 18.84 23.19 -25.04
N PRO A 199 19.18 21.93 -25.34
CA PRO A 199 19.38 21.48 -26.73
C PRO A 199 18.18 21.86 -27.61
N GLY A 200 18.41 22.14 -28.90
CA GLY A 200 17.33 22.53 -29.83
C GLY A 200 16.17 21.51 -29.89
N CYS A 201 16.51 20.22 -29.81
CA CYS A 201 15.56 19.10 -29.73
C CYS A 201 14.80 19.01 -28.39
N CYS A 202 15.13 19.84 -27.40
CA CYS A 202 14.44 19.93 -26.11
C CYS A 202 13.62 21.22 -25.93
N LYS A 203 13.64 22.13 -26.91
CA LYS A 203 12.83 23.36 -26.90
C LYS A 203 11.34 23.05 -27.03
N TYR A 204 10.58 23.18 -25.96
CA TYR A 204 9.16 22.87 -25.89
C TYR A 204 8.30 24.15 -25.95
N GLU A 205 7.00 24.02 -26.17
CA GLU A 205 6.07 25.14 -26.03
C GLU A 205 5.94 25.52 -24.55
N ARG A 206 6.33 26.75 -24.23
CA ARG A 206 6.40 27.21 -22.84
C ARG A 206 5.01 27.37 -22.24
N LEU A 207 4.90 27.09 -20.94
CA LEU A 207 3.64 27.27 -20.24
C LEU A 207 3.35 28.76 -20.07
N ASP A 208 2.11 29.15 -20.37
CA ASP A 208 1.57 30.45 -20.02
C ASP A 208 1.28 30.45 -18.52
N GLN A 209 1.94 31.36 -17.80
CA GLN A 209 1.84 31.53 -16.35
C GLN A 209 1.70 33.00 -16.02
#